data_AF-A0A7V9LNH6-F1
#
_entry.id   AF-A0A7V9LNH6-F1
#
_cell.length_a   1.000
_cell.length_b   1.000
_cell.length_c   1.000
_cell.angle_alpha   90.00
_cell.angle_beta   90.00
_cell.angle_gamma   90.00
#
_symmetry.space_group_name_H-M   'P 1'
#
loop_
_entity.id
_entity.type
_entity.pdbx_description
1 polymer ?
#
loop_
_entity_poly.entity_id
_entity_poly.type
_entity_poly.pdbx_seq_one_letter_code
_entity_poly.pdbx_strand_id
1 'polypeptide(L)' 'MRLSGWTSTSQDEARALGISGVPFFVIDRTYGLSGAQPAEAMPEVLRQAWSHAHPLQMVSGGDGDTCGPNGCVT' A
#
# COMPACT_ATOMS: atom_id res chain seq x y z
N MET A 1 29.27 12.42 -6.44
CA MET A 1 28.30 11.29 -6.51
C MET A 1 26.94 11.90 -6.84
N ARG A 2 26.46 11.75 -8.08
CA ARG A 2 25.23 12.43 -8.57
C ARG A 2 24.12 11.39 -8.67
N LEU A 3 23.08 11.53 -7.85
CA LEU A 3 21.89 10.66 -7.83
C LEU A 3 20.85 11.07 -8.88
N SER A 4 21.28 11.70 -9.98
CA SER A 4 20.41 12.43 -10.93
C SER A 4 19.23 11.58 -11.45
N GLY A 5 19.45 10.27 -11.66
CA GLY A 5 18.41 9.36 -12.15
C GLY A 5 17.34 8.99 -11.12
N TRP A 6 17.64 9.08 -9.82
CA TRP A 6 16.66 8.81 -8.76
C TRP A 6 15.68 9.97 -8.61
N THR A 7 16.18 11.20 -8.70
CA THR A 7 15.36 12.41 -8.60
C THR A 7 14.34 12.50 -9.73
N SER A 8 14.72 12.22 -10.99
CA SER A 8 13.79 12.28 -12.12
C SER A 8 12.67 11.26 -11.96
N THR A 9 13.02 10.02 -11.62
CA THR A 9 12.05 8.93 -11.43
C THR A 9 11.04 9.26 -10.33
N SER A 10 11.49 9.77 -9.18
CA SER A 10 10.58 10.17 -8.10
C SER A 10 9.69 11.37 -8.46
N GLN A 11 10.19 12.32 -9.26
CA GLN A 11 9.39 13.47 -9.72
C GLN A 11 8.30 13.08 -10.72
N ASP A 12 8.61 12.15 -11.63
CA ASP A 12 7.66 11.65 -12.61
C ASP A 12 6.55 10.82 -11.93
N GLU A 13 6.91 9.98 -10.95
CA GLU A 13 5.95 9.25 -10.14
C GLU A 13 5.03 10.19 -9.35
N ALA A 14 5.58 11.24 -8.72
CA ALA A 14 4.78 12.23 -8.01
C ALA A 14 3.77 12.94 -8.94
N ARG A 15 4.19 13.32 -10.16
CA ARG A 15 3.30 13.93 -11.16
C ARG A 15 2.21 12.97 -11.63
N ALA A 16 2.56 11.71 -11.87
CA ALA A 16 1.60 10.68 -12.27
C ALA A 16 0.50 10.46 -11.22
N LEU A 17 0.82 10.66 -9.94
CA LEU A 17 -0.12 10.61 -8.82
C LEU A 17 -0.83 11.95 -8.53
N GLY A 18 -0.59 13.00 -9.33
CA GLY A 18 -1.20 14.32 -9.14
C GLY A 18 -0.63 15.12 -7.96
N ILE A 19 0.54 14.75 -7.44
CA ILE A 19 1.19 15.41 -6.31
C ILE A 19 1.89 16.68 -6.79
N SER A 20 1.50 17.84 -6.23
CA SER A 20 2.05 19.15 -6.59
C SER A 20 2.88 19.82 -5.50
N GLY A 21 3.02 19.20 -4.32
CA GLY A 21 3.72 19.77 -3.18
C GLY A 21 4.26 18.71 -2.23
N VAL A 22 5.28 19.06 -1.46
CA VAL A 22 5.97 18.18 -0.50
C VAL A 22 5.99 18.80 0.91
N PRO A 23 6.04 18.00 1.99
CA PRO A 23 6.04 16.53 2.00
C PRO A 23 4.66 15.95 1.64
N PHE A 24 4.66 14.75 1.03
CA PHE A 24 3.45 14.00 0.70
C PHE A 24 3.71 12.52 0.94
N PHE A 25 2.75 11.80 1.49
CA PHE A 25 2.83 10.36 1.74
C PHE A 25 1.76 9.62 0.96
N VAL A 26 2.17 8.58 0.22
CA VAL A 26 1.27 7.65 -0.48
C VAL A 26 1.33 6.32 0.26
N ILE A 27 0.19 5.83 0.76
CA ILE A 27 0.11 4.59 1.53
C ILE A 27 -0.75 3.59 0.74
N ASP A 28 -0.16 2.45 0.44
CA ASP A 28 -0.79 1.34 -0.29
C ASP A 28 -1.45 1.76 -1.62
N ARG A 29 -0.91 2.81 -2.26
CA ARG A 29 -1.47 3.45 -3.47
C ARG A 29 -2.95 3.85 -3.39
N THR A 30 -3.50 3.89 -2.18
CA THR A 30 -4.94 4.08 -1.92
C THR A 30 -5.17 5.34 -1.08
N TYR A 31 -4.24 5.67 -0.19
CA TYR A 31 -4.34 6.84 0.69
C TYR A 31 -3.23 7.85 0.35
N GLY A 32 -3.59 9.13 0.29
CA GLY A 32 -2.68 10.25 0.06
C GLY A 32 -2.75 11.25 1.19
N LEU A 33 -1.62 11.59 1.79
CA LEU A 33 -1.51 12.56 2.89
C LEU A 33 -0.58 13.70 2.50
N SER A 34 -1.15 14.88 2.29
CA SER A 34 -0.42 16.10 1.95
C SER A 34 0.06 16.84 3.19
N GLY A 35 1.30 17.32 3.16
CA GLY A 35 1.87 18.21 4.17
C GLY A 35 2.49 17.50 5.37
N ALA A 36 3.07 18.30 6.27
CA ALA A 36 3.68 17.83 7.50
C ALA A 36 2.60 17.50 8.53
N GLN A 37 2.05 16.29 8.45
CA GLN A 37 1.04 15.80 9.37
C GLN A 37 1.64 15.58 10.78
N PRO A 38 0.85 15.75 11.86
CA PRO A 38 1.27 15.42 13.21
C PRO A 38 1.72 13.96 13.30
N ALA A 39 2.78 13.68 14.06
CA ALA A 39 3.29 12.32 14.20
C ALA A 39 2.25 11.38 14.81
N GLU A 40 1.36 11.92 15.66
CA GLU A 40 0.29 11.21 16.35
C GLU A 40 -0.84 10.79 15.40
N ALA A 41 -0.98 11.44 14.23
CA ALA A 41 -2.00 11.10 13.24
C ALA A 41 -1.59 9.94 12.33
N MET A 42 -0.28 9.74 12.12
CA MET A 42 0.24 8.71 11.21
C MET A 42 -0.18 7.28 11.61
N PRO A 43 -0.13 6.86 12.89
CA PRO A 43 -0.54 5.51 13.30
C PRO A 43 -2.01 5.19 13.00
N GLU A 44 -2.91 6.17 13.12
CA GLU A 44 -4.34 5.98 12.80
C GLU A 44 -4.53 5.67 11.32
N VAL A 45 -3.92 6.48 10.47
CA VAL A 45 -3.98 6.35 9.01
C VAL A 45 -3.39 5.02 8.56
N LEU A 46 -2.25 4.61 9.13
CA LEU A 46 -1.63 3.32 8.81
C LEU A 46 -2.52 2.15 9.23
N ARG A 47 -3.16 2.21 10.41
CA ARG A 47 -4.12 1.18 10.84
C ARG A 47 -5.33 1.10 9.92
N GLN A 48 -5.87 2.24 9.50
CA GLN A 48 -6.98 2.30 8.57
C GLN A 48 -6.60 1.72 7.20
N ALA A 49 -5.45 2.12 6.65
CA ALA A 49 -4.96 1.61 5.38
C ALA A 49 -4.72 0.10 5.42
N TRP A 50 -4.13 -0.40 6.51
CA TRP A 50 -3.91 -1.82 6.72
C TRP A 50 -5.22 -2.62 6.74
N SER A 51 -6.21 -2.15 7.50
CA SER A 51 -7.51 -2.82 7.59
C SER A 51 -8.25 -2.86 6.27
N HIS A 52 -8.10 -1.83 5.43
CA HIS A 52 -8.72 -1.79 4.10
C HIS A 52 -8.02 -2.73 3.11
N ALA A 53 -6.69 -2.81 3.16
CA ALA A 53 -5.90 -3.66 2.28
C ALA A 53 -6.04 -5.16 2.57
N HIS A 54 -6.42 -5.53 3.80
CA HIS A 54 -6.47 -6.92 4.26
C HIS A 54 -7.86 -7.33 4.79
N PRO A 55 -8.93 -7.25 3.98
CA PRO A 55 -10.21 -7.79 4.39
C PRO A 55 -10.12 -9.32 4.47
N LEU A 56 -10.72 -9.91 5.49
CA LEU A 56 -10.89 -11.36 5.54
C LEU A 56 -11.81 -11.79 4.41
N GLN A 57 -11.23 -12.37 3.36
CA GLN A 57 -12.00 -13.00 2.29
C GLN A 57 -12.24 -14.46 2.64
N MET A 58 -13.51 -14.82 2.85
CA MET A 58 -13.88 -16.24 2.94
C MET A 58 -13.79 -16.84 1.54
N VAL A 59 -12.76 -17.66 1.31
CA VAL A 59 -12.68 -18.49 0.11
C VAL A 59 -13.67 -19.63 0.31
N SER A 60 -14.81 -19.59 -0.38
CA SER A 60 -15.64 -20.79 -0.52
C SER A 60 -14.86 -21.76 -1.39
N GLY A 61 -14.53 -22.93 -0.83
CA GLY A 61 -13.78 -23.97 -1.53
C GLY A 61 -14.56 -24.45 -2.75
N GLY A 62 -14.20 -23.96 -3.93
CA GLY A 62 -14.52 -24.62 -5.19
C GLY A 62 -13.71 -25.91 -5.31
N ASP A 63 -14.08 -26.75 -6.28
CA ASP A 63 -13.50 -28.08 -6.59
C ASP A 63 -12.03 -28.01 -7.08
N GLY A 64 -11.15 -27.34 -6.34
CA GLY A 64 -9.72 -27.29 -6.57
C GLY A 64 -8.99 -28.08 -5.49
N ASP A 65 -7.87 -28.71 -5.85
CA ASP A 65 -7.03 -29.44 -4.91
C ASP A 65 -6.48 -28.49 -3.84
N THR A 66 -7.13 -28.46 -2.67
CA THR A 66 -6.63 -27.70 -1.52
C THR A 66 -5.73 -28.59 -0.69
N CYS A 67 -4.54 -28.10 -0.35
CA CYS A 67 -3.72 -28.76 0.66
C CYS A 67 -4.01 -28.19 2.04
N GLY A 68 -4.60 -29.02 2.90
CA GLY A 68 -4.90 -28.67 4.27
C GLY A 68 -3.83 -29.18 5.25
N PRO A 69 -3.95 -28.83 6.54
CA PRO A 69 -3.11 -29.39 7.59
C PRO A 69 -3.21 -30.93 7.70
N ASN A 70 -4.24 -31.53 7.10
CA ASN A 70 -4.47 -32.98 7.07
C ASN A 70 -3.96 -33.66 5.78
N GLY A 71 -3.20 -32.95 4.95
CA GLY A 71 -2.76 -33.41 3.63
C GLY A 71 -3.57 -32.81 2.49
N CYS A 72 -3.12 -33.07 1.27
CA CYS A 72 -3.80 -32.61 0.06
C CYS A 72 -4.75 -33.70 -0.45
N VAL A 73 -5.85 -33.29 -1.04
CA VAL A 73 -6.69 -34.20 -1.84
C VAL A 73 -5.92 -34.49 -3.14
N THR A 74 -5.90 -35.75 -3.57
CA THR A 74 -5.23 -36.24 -4.79
C THR A 74 -6.21 -36.39 -5.94
#